data_AF-A0A0M8UAK8-F1
#
_entry.id   AF-A0A0M8UAK8-F1
#
_cell.length_a   1.000
_cell.length_b   1.000
_cell.length_c   1.000
_cell.angle_alpha   90.00
_cell.angle_beta   90.00
_cell.angle_gamma   90.00
#
_symmetry.space_group_name_H-M   'P 1'
#
loop_
_entity.id
_entity.type
_entity.pdbx_description
1 polymer ?
#
loop_
_entity_poly.entity_id
_entity_poly.type
_entity_poly.pdbx_seq_one_letter_code
_entity_poly.pdbx_strand_id
1 'polypeptide(L)'
;MLIGTSLSGCALLPPFETCKATEAAVAELDQLPALELRPKGAVSVGGPWAGADCVDDTAGAWLSATRFYAYGGTRKEVLEFYGREAPAAGWRPVDDLDTGPDGRVAVFCFESADRPSITLSFDSPEMLREIYGMEPHPASLLGVEARTWFSWSAEAELDGSPISCW
;
A
#
# COMPACT_ATOMS: atom_id res chain seq x y z
N MET A 1 18.65 -52.02 -30.20
CA MET A 1 19.10 -50.80 -29.48
C MET A 1 17.86 -49.98 -29.17
N LEU A 2 17.54 -49.78 -27.89
CA LEU A 2 16.42 -48.94 -27.44
C LEU A 2 16.88 -47.48 -27.41
N ILE A 3 16.13 -46.60 -28.06
CA ILE A 3 16.36 -45.15 -28.04
C ILE A 3 15.70 -44.62 -26.77
N GLY A 4 16.49 -44.32 -25.75
CA GLY A 4 16.02 -43.70 -24.52
C GLY A 4 15.74 -42.22 -24.76
N THR A 5 14.50 -41.79 -24.65
CA THR A 5 14.12 -40.37 -24.61
C THR A 5 14.50 -39.79 -23.26
N SER A 6 15.58 -39.02 -23.22
CA SER A 6 15.92 -38.18 -22.07
C SER A 6 14.92 -37.03 -21.98
N LEU A 7 13.95 -37.12 -21.06
CA LEU A 7 13.24 -35.93 -20.57
C LEU A 7 14.20 -35.16 -19.65
N SER A 8 14.93 -34.21 -20.23
CA SER A 8 15.72 -33.24 -19.47
C SER A 8 15.07 -31.87 -19.59
N GLY A 9 14.68 -31.29 -18.47
CA GLY A 9 14.47 -29.85 -18.36
C GLY A 9 13.23 -29.43 -17.58
N CYS A 10 13.13 -29.78 -16.29
CA CYS A 10 12.50 -28.82 -15.38
C CYS A 10 13.48 -27.64 -15.31
N ALA A 11 13.16 -26.53 -15.98
CA ALA A 11 13.89 -25.29 -15.78
C ALA A 11 13.74 -24.93 -14.30
N LEU A 12 14.86 -24.93 -13.55
CA LEU A 12 14.92 -24.29 -12.25
C LEU A 12 14.63 -22.81 -12.50
N LEU A 13 13.41 -22.38 -12.18
CA LEU A 13 13.11 -20.97 -12.04
C LEU A 13 14.16 -20.40 -11.07
N PRO A 14 14.73 -19.21 -11.34
CA PRO A 14 15.60 -18.56 -10.36
C PRO A 14 14.87 -18.53 -9.02
N PRO A 15 15.58 -18.75 -7.88
CA PRO A 15 14.93 -18.62 -6.58
C PRO A 15 14.28 -17.25 -6.52
N PHE A 16 12.98 -17.21 -6.24
CA PHE A 16 12.30 -15.95 -5.96
C PHE A 16 13.08 -15.26 -4.85
N GLU A 17 13.30 -13.96 -5.00
CA GLU A 17 13.90 -13.19 -3.93
C GLU A 17 13.01 -13.28 -2.70
N THR A 18 13.63 -13.32 -1.52
CA THR A 18 12.95 -13.54 -0.24
C THR A 18 13.22 -12.36 0.67
N CYS A 19 12.38 -12.13 1.68
CA CYS A 19 12.52 -11.06 2.69
C CYS A 19 13.75 -11.12 3.61
N LYS A 20 14.82 -11.83 3.22
CA LYS A 20 16.05 -11.92 4.00
C LYS A 20 16.89 -10.65 3.82
N ALA A 21 17.42 -10.13 4.92
CA ALA A 21 18.34 -8.99 4.94
C ALA A 21 17.74 -7.67 4.42
N THR A 22 16.42 -7.50 4.55
CA THR A 22 15.69 -6.28 4.12
C THR A 22 15.44 -5.28 5.24
N GLU A 23 15.93 -5.54 6.46
CA GLU A 23 15.54 -4.79 7.66
C GLU A 23 15.88 -3.30 7.57
N ALA A 24 17.01 -2.96 6.95
CA ALA A 24 17.39 -1.57 6.72
C ALA A 24 16.46 -0.86 5.72
N ALA A 25 16.16 -1.52 4.59
CA ALA A 25 15.29 -0.97 3.56
C ALA A 25 13.84 -0.82 4.05
N VAL A 26 13.33 -1.77 4.84
CA VAL A 26 12.03 -1.67 5.53
C VAL A 26 11.99 -0.45 6.45
N ALA A 27 13.04 -0.25 7.26
CA ALA A 27 13.10 0.88 8.18
C ALA A 27 13.19 2.24 7.45
N GLU A 28 13.91 2.29 6.33
CA GLU A 28 13.97 3.49 5.48
C GLU A 28 12.62 3.79 4.82
N LEU A 29 11.93 2.76 4.32
CA LEU A 29 10.60 2.89 3.72
C LEU A 29 9.57 3.40 4.74
N ASP A 30 9.58 2.88 5.98
CA ASP A 30 8.67 3.31 7.05
C ASP A 30 8.85 4.78 7.45
N GLN A 31 10.06 5.32 7.24
CA GLN A 31 10.42 6.69 7.60
C GLN A 31 10.13 7.71 6.48
N LEU A 32 9.54 7.28 5.35
CA LEU A 32 9.16 8.20 4.28
C LEU A 32 8.20 9.29 4.81
N PRO A 33 8.60 10.58 4.80
CA PRO A 33 7.79 11.64 5.38
C PRO A 33 6.40 11.79 4.75
N ALA A 34 6.26 11.37 3.49
CA ALA A 34 4.98 11.41 2.79
C ALA A 34 3.93 10.46 3.38
N LEU A 35 4.33 9.38 4.06
CA LEU A 35 3.40 8.45 4.71
C LEU A 35 2.61 9.11 5.84
N GLU A 36 3.16 10.18 6.44
CA GLU A 36 2.51 10.93 7.51
C GLU A 36 1.52 11.99 7.01
N LEU A 37 1.42 12.18 5.68
CA LEU A 37 0.39 13.05 5.11
C LEU A 37 -0.99 12.48 5.40
N ARG A 38 -1.85 13.30 6.02
CA ARG A 38 -3.26 12.98 6.26
C ARG A 38 -4.12 14.23 6.43
N PRO A 39 -5.41 14.17 6.05
CA PRO A 39 -6.37 15.23 6.35
C PRO A 39 -6.41 15.56 7.85
N LYS A 40 -6.61 16.83 8.19
CA LYS A 40 -6.77 17.25 9.58
C LYS A 40 -7.98 16.55 10.20
N GLY A 41 -7.77 15.88 11.33
CA GLY A 41 -8.82 15.10 12.00
C GLY A 41 -8.94 13.65 11.53
N ALA A 42 -8.15 13.23 10.53
CA ALA A 42 -7.91 11.81 10.30
C ALA A 42 -7.04 11.25 11.43
N VAL A 43 -7.43 10.10 11.94
CA VAL A 43 -6.78 9.42 13.06
C VAL A 43 -6.15 8.14 12.54
N SER A 44 -4.89 7.90 12.91
CA SER A 44 -4.19 6.68 12.56
C SER A 44 -4.79 5.49 13.29
N VAL A 45 -4.96 4.39 12.56
CA VAL A 45 -5.42 3.11 13.08
C VAL A 45 -4.28 2.11 12.92
N GLY A 46 -3.92 1.47 14.03
CA GLY A 46 -2.94 0.39 14.02
C GLY A 46 -3.54 -0.91 13.54
N GLY A 47 -2.72 -1.94 13.43
CA GLY A 47 -3.14 -3.27 13.02
C GLY A 47 -1.95 -4.09 12.57
N PRO A 48 -2.14 -5.39 12.26
CA PRO A 48 -1.05 -6.27 11.82
C PRO A 48 -0.35 -5.80 10.54
N TRP A 49 -1.06 -5.07 9.68
CA TRP A 49 -0.59 -4.55 8.40
C TRP A 49 -0.18 -3.07 8.45
N ALA A 50 -0.26 -2.44 9.63
CA ALA A 50 0.14 -1.05 9.80
C ALA A 50 1.65 -0.98 10.09
N GLY A 51 2.32 0.02 9.50
CA GLY A 51 3.79 0.13 9.57
C GLY A 51 4.43 -0.43 8.30
N ALA A 52 5.72 -0.74 8.37
CA ALA A 52 6.44 -1.34 7.27
C ALA A 52 6.86 -2.77 7.54
N ASP A 53 6.75 -3.59 6.51
CA ASP A 53 7.14 -4.98 6.50
C ASP A 53 7.65 -5.39 5.11
N CYS A 54 8.14 -6.61 5.03
CA CYS A 54 8.42 -7.26 3.77
C CYS A 54 7.35 -8.33 3.56
N VAL A 55 6.62 -8.21 2.45
CA VAL A 55 5.60 -9.16 2.03
C VAL A 55 6.30 -10.18 1.13
N ASP A 56 6.08 -11.46 1.39
CA ASP A 56 6.58 -12.58 0.59
C ASP A 56 5.40 -13.54 0.37
N ASP A 57 4.82 -13.49 -0.82
CA ASP A 57 3.65 -14.27 -1.18
C ASP A 57 3.79 -14.93 -2.58
N THR A 58 2.69 -15.48 -3.10
CA THR A 58 2.71 -16.16 -4.40
C THR A 58 3.00 -15.25 -5.60
N ALA A 59 2.87 -13.93 -5.45
CA ALA A 59 3.17 -12.93 -6.47
C ALA A 59 4.64 -12.46 -6.43
N GLY A 60 5.37 -12.77 -5.36
CA GLY A 60 6.79 -12.41 -5.19
C GLY A 60 7.03 -11.82 -3.81
N ALA A 61 8.18 -11.16 -3.65
CA ALA A 61 8.52 -10.45 -2.43
C ALA A 61 8.77 -8.97 -2.70
N TRP A 62 8.23 -8.10 -1.86
CA TRP A 62 8.37 -6.66 -1.93
C TRP A 62 8.30 -6.03 -0.53
N LEU A 63 8.71 -4.78 -0.42
CA LEU A 63 8.57 -4.00 0.81
C LEU A 63 7.28 -3.20 0.76
N SER A 64 6.54 -3.19 1.85
CA SER A 64 5.33 -2.35 2.00
C SER A 64 5.47 -1.49 3.25
N ALA A 65 4.96 -0.26 3.18
CA ALA A 65 4.78 0.59 4.35
C ALA A 65 3.41 1.26 4.28
N THR A 66 2.51 0.85 5.17
CA THR A 66 1.10 1.26 5.13
C THR A 66 0.70 2.05 6.37
N ARG A 67 -0.05 3.14 6.15
CA ARG A 67 -0.77 3.87 7.19
C ARG A 67 -2.26 3.75 6.95
N PHE A 68 -2.98 3.26 7.95
CA PHE A 68 -4.44 3.23 7.93
C PHE A 68 -5.02 4.41 8.68
N TYR A 69 -6.07 4.99 8.12
CA TYR A 69 -6.70 6.17 8.65
C TYR A 69 -8.21 6.05 8.70
N ALA A 70 -8.73 6.63 9.77
CA ALA A 70 -10.14 6.82 9.99
C ALA A 70 -10.48 8.30 9.96
N TYR A 71 -11.53 8.67 9.23
CA TYR A 71 -11.88 10.07 9.05
C TYR A 71 -13.39 10.30 9.12
N GLY A 72 -13.79 11.34 9.87
CA GLY A 72 -15.19 11.74 10.00
C GLY A 72 -15.73 12.51 8.79
N GLY A 73 -14.85 12.94 7.88
CA GLY A 73 -15.23 13.61 6.64
C GLY A 73 -15.51 12.64 5.49
N THR A 74 -15.39 13.11 4.25
CA THR A 74 -15.82 12.35 3.06
C THR A 74 -14.66 11.85 2.20
N ARG A 75 -14.91 10.82 1.39
CA ARG A 75 -14.00 10.37 0.32
C ARG A 75 -13.52 11.51 -0.58
N LYS A 76 -14.42 12.42 -0.95
CA LYS A 76 -14.08 13.59 -1.79
C LYS A 76 -13.05 14.50 -1.11
N GLU A 77 -13.22 14.78 0.18
CA GLU A 77 -12.27 15.61 0.94
C GLU A 77 -10.89 14.94 1.04
N VAL A 78 -10.83 13.61 1.16
CA VAL A 78 -9.57 12.85 1.14
C VAL A 78 -8.89 12.96 -0.22
N LEU A 79 -9.63 12.79 -1.32
CA LEU A 79 -9.10 12.94 -2.68
C LEU A 79 -8.61 14.37 -2.94
N GLU A 80 -9.38 15.40 -2.56
CA GLU A 80 -8.98 16.80 -2.67
C GLU A 80 -7.72 17.11 -1.85
N PHE A 81 -7.59 16.49 -0.67
CA PHE A 81 -6.40 16.62 0.17
C PHE A 81 -5.17 16.02 -0.53
N TYR A 82 -5.19 14.74 -0.91
CA TYR A 82 -4.03 14.10 -1.52
C TYR A 82 -3.71 14.66 -2.92
N GLY A 83 -4.72 15.08 -3.68
CA GLY A 83 -4.54 15.78 -4.95
C GLY A 83 -3.80 17.11 -4.83
N ARG A 84 -3.75 17.71 -3.63
CA ARG A 84 -2.96 18.92 -3.35
C ARG A 84 -1.65 18.62 -2.64
N GLU A 85 -1.69 17.85 -1.57
CA GLU A 85 -0.55 17.67 -0.67
C GLU A 85 0.48 16.67 -1.22
N ALA A 86 0.08 15.60 -1.91
CA ALA A 86 1.04 14.68 -2.50
C ALA A 86 1.88 15.38 -3.60
N PRO A 87 1.30 16.17 -4.52
CA PRO A 87 2.08 16.98 -5.46
C PRO A 87 2.99 18.00 -4.78
N ALA A 88 2.54 18.64 -3.71
CA ALA A 88 3.37 19.57 -2.93
C ALA A 88 4.57 18.85 -2.28
N ALA A 89 4.42 17.57 -1.93
CA ALA A 89 5.49 16.71 -1.42
C ALA A 89 6.35 16.05 -2.53
N GLY A 90 6.01 16.27 -3.80
CA GLY A 90 6.75 15.78 -4.97
C GLY A 90 6.27 14.46 -5.56
N TRP A 91 5.07 13.98 -5.18
CA TRP A 91 4.41 12.83 -5.79
C TRP A 91 3.26 13.27 -6.70
N ARG A 92 3.25 12.83 -7.95
CA ARG A 92 2.21 13.21 -8.92
C ARG A 92 1.25 12.06 -9.13
N PRO A 93 -0.07 12.32 -9.17
CA PRO A 93 -1.02 11.28 -9.52
C PRO A 93 -0.75 10.80 -10.95
N VAL A 94 -0.81 9.48 -11.14
CA VAL A 94 -0.60 8.84 -12.45
C VAL A 94 -1.82 8.98 -13.34
N ASP A 95 -3.01 8.88 -12.74
CA ASP A 95 -4.31 9.08 -13.38
C ASP A 95 -5.09 10.17 -12.63
N ASP A 96 -6.14 10.70 -13.28
CA ASP A 96 -7.05 11.61 -12.62
C ASP A 96 -7.69 10.96 -11.38
N LEU A 97 -7.68 11.70 -10.27
CA LEU A 97 -8.31 11.29 -9.02
C LEU A 97 -9.83 11.44 -9.11
N ASP A 98 -10.50 10.55 -9.84
CA ASP A 98 -11.96 10.54 -9.94
C ASP A 98 -12.62 9.70 -8.84
N THR A 99 -13.80 10.12 -8.40
CA THR A 99 -14.75 9.27 -7.70
C THR A 99 -15.44 8.38 -8.72
N GLY A 100 -14.80 7.28 -9.14
CA GLY A 100 -15.41 6.33 -10.06
C GLY A 100 -16.84 5.94 -9.63
N PRO A 101 -17.78 5.75 -10.58
CA PRO A 101 -19.22 5.80 -10.35
C PRO A 101 -19.79 4.75 -9.39
N ASP A 102 -19.01 3.76 -8.97
CA ASP A 102 -19.50 2.62 -8.20
C ASP A 102 -18.89 2.50 -6.80
N GLY A 103 -18.08 3.46 -6.34
CA GLY A 103 -17.43 3.36 -5.02
C GLY A 103 -16.53 2.14 -4.86
N ARG A 104 -16.20 1.45 -5.96
CA ARG A 104 -15.25 0.34 -6.01
C ARG A 104 -13.88 0.83 -5.53
N VAL A 105 -13.08 -0.11 -5.02
CA VAL A 105 -11.69 0.09 -4.64
C VAL A 105 -11.01 0.80 -5.80
N ALA A 106 -10.73 2.09 -5.64
CA ALA A 106 -9.87 2.81 -6.54
C ALA A 106 -8.59 2.99 -5.75
N VAL A 107 -7.61 2.18 -6.10
CA VAL A 107 -6.23 2.41 -5.70
C VAL A 107 -5.74 3.54 -6.61
N PHE A 108 -5.50 4.69 -6.03
CA PHE A 108 -4.95 5.83 -6.76
C PHE A 108 -3.45 5.86 -6.56
N CYS A 109 -2.71 5.78 -7.65
CA CYS A 109 -1.26 5.71 -7.59
C CYS A 109 -0.63 7.08 -7.84
N PHE A 110 0.45 7.37 -7.10
CA PHE A 110 1.23 8.58 -7.21
C PHE A 110 2.71 8.24 -7.38
N GLU A 111 3.38 8.87 -8.35
CA GLU A 111 4.79 8.63 -8.66
C GLU A 111 5.68 9.80 -8.25
N SER A 112 6.92 9.46 -7.86
CA SER A 112 8.03 10.39 -7.70
C SER A 112 9.16 9.95 -8.64
N ALA A 113 10.02 10.89 -9.04
CA ALA A 113 11.10 10.58 -9.99
C ALA A 113 12.19 9.66 -9.41
N ASP A 114 12.34 9.66 -8.09
CA ASP A 114 13.49 9.11 -7.35
C ASP A 114 13.10 8.39 -6.05
N ARG A 115 11.79 8.23 -5.80
CA ARG A 115 11.27 7.65 -4.57
C ARG A 115 10.18 6.63 -4.90
N PRO A 116 9.97 5.63 -4.02
CA PRO A 116 8.85 4.69 -4.11
C PRO A 116 7.52 5.35 -4.46
N SER A 117 6.72 4.69 -5.30
CA SER A 117 5.34 5.11 -5.54
C SER A 117 4.53 5.01 -4.25
N ILE A 118 3.47 5.80 -4.18
CA ILE A 118 2.54 5.77 -3.04
C ILE A 118 1.14 5.62 -3.57
N THR A 119 0.35 4.78 -2.92
CA THR A 119 -1.03 4.49 -3.26
C THR A 119 -1.98 4.99 -2.19
N LEU A 120 -3.11 5.56 -2.62
CA LEU A 120 -4.27 5.87 -1.79
C LEU A 120 -5.37 4.86 -2.11
N SER A 121 -5.85 4.12 -1.12
CA SER A 121 -6.98 3.21 -1.29
C SER A 121 -8.08 3.53 -0.30
N PHE A 122 -9.33 3.31 -0.71
CA PHE A 122 -10.49 3.41 0.17
C PHE A 122 -11.01 2.00 0.45
N ASP A 123 -10.98 1.62 1.72
CA ASP A 123 -11.41 0.30 2.18
C ASP A 123 -12.73 0.44 2.94
N SER A 124 -13.61 -0.55 2.84
CA SER A 124 -14.77 -0.61 3.74
C SER A 124 -14.35 -1.18 5.10
N PRO A 125 -15.02 -0.85 6.21
CA PRO A 125 -14.72 -1.47 7.50
C PRO A 125 -14.81 -3.00 7.48
N GLU A 126 -15.72 -3.57 6.68
CA GLU A 126 -15.85 -5.01 6.48
C GLU A 126 -14.60 -5.59 5.81
N MET A 127 -14.08 -4.92 4.78
CA MET A 127 -12.85 -5.30 4.09
C MET A 127 -11.63 -5.23 5.02
N LEU A 128 -11.51 -4.17 5.82
CA LEU A 128 -10.46 -4.02 6.82
C LEU A 128 -10.45 -5.16 7.85
N ARG A 129 -11.62 -5.64 8.24
CA ARG A 129 -11.74 -6.78 9.14
C ARG A 129 -11.42 -8.10 8.44
N GLU A 130 -12.01 -8.35 7.28
CA GLU A 130 -11.97 -9.67 6.63
C GLU A 130 -10.65 -9.95 5.91
N ILE A 131 -10.05 -8.93 5.29
CA ILE A 131 -8.79 -9.06 4.56
C ILE A 131 -7.61 -8.76 5.49
N TYR A 132 -7.69 -7.66 6.24
CA TYR A 132 -6.56 -7.17 7.02
C TYR A 132 -6.63 -7.55 8.51
N GLY A 133 -7.67 -8.26 8.95
CA GLY A 133 -7.77 -8.73 10.35
C GLY A 133 -7.78 -7.61 11.39
N MET A 134 -8.23 -6.40 11.02
CA MET A 134 -8.24 -5.26 11.94
C MET A 134 -9.36 -5.38 12.97
N GLU A 135 -8.99 -5.57 14.24
CA GLU A 135 -9.91 -5.57 15.38
C GLU A 135 -9.38 -4.72 16.56
N PRO A 136 -10.28 -4.08 17.35
CA PRO A 136 -11.73 -4.03 17.19
C PRO A 136 -12.18 -3.12 16.04
N HIS A 137 -13.46 -3.20 15.65
CA HIS A 137 -14.02 -2.44 14.52
C HIS A 137 -13.56 -0.98 14.60
N PRO A 138 -12.80 -0.48 13.62
CA PRO A 138 -12.07 0.78 13.78
C PRO A 138 -12.95 2.02 14.10
N ALA A 139 -14.25 2.02 13.73
CA ALA A 139 -15.21 3.05 14.15
C ALA A 139 -15.42 3.17 15.67
N SER A 140 -15.12 2.12 16.44
CA SER A 140 -15.17 2.14 17.90
C SER A 140 -14.00 2.91 18.53
N LEU A 141 -12.92 3.17 17.79
CA LEU A 141 -11.72 3.86 18.26
C LEU A 141 -11.82 5.39 18.22
N LEU A 142 -12.76 5.96 17.44
CA LEU A 142 -12.79 7.41 17.20
C LEU A 142 -13.72 8.20 18.10
N GLY A 143 -14.65 7.55 18.83
CA GLY A 143 -15.71 8.27 19.53
C GLY A 143 -16.61 9.12 18.62
N VAL A 144 -16.47 9.00 17.30
CA VAL A 144 -17.29 9.60 16.24
C VAL A 144 -17.56 8.54 15.19
N GLU A 145 -18.72 8.60 14.54
CA GLU A 145 -19.01 7.75 13.38
C GLU A 145 -18.04 8.09 12.25
N ALA A 146 -16.99 7.28 12.11
CA ALA A 146 -16.07 7.34 10.98
C ALA A 146 -16.87 7.11 9.70
N ARG A 147 -16.80 8.06 8.76
CA ARG A 147 -17.54 7.97 7.49
C ARG A 147 -16.66 7.52 6.35
N THR A 148 -15.34 7.66 6.49
CA THR A 148 -14.38 7.31 5.45
C THR A 148 -13.17 6.62 6.08
N TRP A 149 -12.81 5.49 5.48
CA TRP A 149 -11.67 4.66 5.81
C TRP A 149 -10.77 4.60 4.59
N PHE A 150 -9.48 4.78 4.80
CA PHE A 150 -8.52 4.76 3.71
C PHE A 150 -7.13 4.35 4.19
N SER A 151 -6.34 3.82 3.27
CA SER A 151 -4.94 3.51 3.45
C SER A 151 -4.08 4.40 2.56
N TRP A 152 -2.88 4.69 3.04
CA TRP A 152 -1.85 5.43 2.34
C TRP A 152 -0.55 4.63 2.46
N SER A 153 -0.09 4.10 1.33
CA SER A 153 0.89 3.00 1.32
C SER A 153 1.99 3.23 0.31
N ALA A 154 3.25 3.02 0.71
CA ALA A 154 4.39 3.01 -0.21
C ALA A 154 4.86 1.57 -0.43
N GLU A 155 5.28 1.26 -1.66
CA GLU A 155 5.84 -0.04 -2.01
C GLU A 155 7.18 0.12 -2.74
N ALA A 156 8.13 -0.77 -2.42
CA ALA A 156 9.47 -0.76 -2.98
C ALA A 156 9.99 -2.19 -3.20
N GLU A 157 11.00 -2.30 -4.06
CA GLU A 157 11.74 -3.55 -4.23
C GLU A 157 12.50 -3.90 -2.95
N LEU A 158 13.00 -5.13 -2.84
CA LEU A 158 13.67 -5.61 -1.62
C LEU A 158 14.94 -4.83 -1.24
N ASP A 159 15.57 -4.17 -2.20
CA ASP A 159 16.72 -3.28 -1.99
C ASP A 159 16.33 -1.82 -1.69
N GLY A 160 15.02 -1.53 -1.61
CA GLY A 160 14.46 -0.20 -1.40
C GLY A 160 14.31 0.62 -2.68
N SER A 161 14.67 0.08 -3.85
CA SER A 161 14.48 0.78 -5.10
C SER A 161 12.99 0.97 -5.43
N PRO A 162 12.61 2.05 -6.15
CA PRO A 162 11.22 2.38 -6.37
C PRO A 162 10.49 1.32 -7.22
N ILE A 163 9.31 0.89 -6.75
CA ILE A 163 8.31 0.23 -7.59
C ILE A 163 7.46 1.32 -8.26
N SER A 164 7.37 1.30 -9.60
CA SER A 164 6.50 2.18 -10.37
C SER A 164 5.04 1.75 -10.28
N CYS A 165 4.13 2.65 -10.65
CA CYS A 165 2.71 2.31 -10.77
C CYS A 165 2.39 1.44 -12.01
N TRP A 166 3.41 1.12 -12.82
CA TRP A 166 3.35 0.41 -14.11
C TRP A 166 4.40 -0.69 -14.20
#